data_AF-A0A2N5ZB27-F1
#
_entry.id   AF-A0A2N5ZB27-F1
#
_cell.length_a   1.000
_cell.length_b   1.000
_cell.length_c   1.000
_cell.angle_alpha   90.00
_cell.angle_beta   90.00
_cell.angle_gamma   90.00
#
_symmetry.space_group_name_H-M   'P 1'
#
loop_
_entity.id
_entity.type
_entity.pdbx_description
1 polymer ?
#
loop_
_entity_poly.entity_id
_entity_poly.type
_entity_poly.pdbx_seq_one_letter_code
_entity_poly.pdbx_strand_id
1 'polypeptide(L)'
;MKKGFEIKEGLSWTTDAPYRETLTKVKHYSEKGVLSVEMESSALFSFSRFYKDVETICFFIISDVFQGDSWMGDFSSSKIKDSWQKIFSLIDIK
;
A
#
# COMPACT_ATOMS: atom_id res chain seq x y z
N MET A 1 18.25 6.77 -19.65
CA MET A 1 17.74 7.03 -18.29
C MET A 1 16.31 6.49 -18.20
N LYS A 2 16.09 5.28 -17.64
CA LYS A 2 14.73 4.79 -17.40
C LYS A 2 14.14 5.63 -16.27
N LYS A 3 13.08 6.41 -16.54
CA LYS A 3 12.33 7.19 -15.53
C LYS A 3 11.90 6.23 -14.43
N GLY A 4 12.64 6.21 -13.33
CA GLY A 4 12.45 5.26 -12.26
C GLY A 4 11.20 5.61 -11.47
N PHE A 5 10.26 4.67 -11.37
CA PHE A 5 9.18 4.75 -10.37
C PHE A 5 9.76 5.06 -8.99
N GLU A 6 9.21 6.07 -8.34
CA GLU A 6 9.56 6.47 -6.98
C GLU A 6 9.00 5.44 -6.00
N ILE A 7 9.88 4.87 -5.17
CA ILE A 7 9.47 4.00 -4.06
C ILE A 7 9.52 4.87 -2.81
N LYS A 8 8.42 4.88 -2.05
CA LYS A 8 8.32 5.63 -0.81
C LYS A 8 8.04 4.68 0.33
N GLU A 9 8.93 4.68 1.32
CA GLU A 9 8.72 3.99 2.59
C GLU A 9 7.83 4.85 3.50
N GLY A 10 6.91 4.21 4.22
CA GLY A 10 6.10 4.90 5.21
C GLY A 10 4.99 4.04 5.80
N LEU A 11 4.08 4.69 6.52
CA LEU A 11 3.00 4.03 7.23
C LEU A 11 1.85 3.69 6.27
N SER A 12 1.23 2.54 6.51
CA SER A 12 -0.05 2.15 5.92
C SER A 12 -1.12 2.04 7.01
N TRP A 13 -2.36 2.31 6.64
CA TRP A 13 -3.53 2.13 7.50
C TRP A 13 -4.35 0.92 7.03
N THR A 14 -4.43 -0.12 7.87
CA THR A 14 -5.28 -1.28 7.61
C THR A 14 -6.73 -1.02 8.03
N THR A 15 -7.68 -1.34 7.15
CA THR A 15 -9.13 -1.30 7.41
C THR A 15 -9.76 -2.68 7.38
N ASP A 16 -10.95 -2.81 7.96
CA ASP A 16 -11.72 -4.06 8.03
C ASP A 16 -12.51 -4.35 6.74
N ALA A 17 -12.92 -3.31 6.03
CA ALA A 17 -13.67 -3.40 4.78
C ALA A 17 -13.58 -2.09 3.98
N PRO A 18 -13.80 -2.13 2.66
CA PRO A 18 -13.97 -0.92 1.86
C PRO A 18 -15.12 -0.05 2.39
N TYR A 19 -15.03 1.26 2.17
CA TYR A 19 -16.00 2.28 2.60
C TYR A 19 -16.05 2.53 4.12
N ARG A 20 -15.04 2.07 4.86
CA ARG A 20 -14.84 2.38 6.28
C ARG A 20 -13.96 3.63 6.47
N GLU A 21 -13.48 4.18 5.36
CA GLU A 21 -12.71 5.39 5.17
C GLU A 21 -13.60 6.64 5.19
N THR A 22 -14.06 7.03 6.37
CA THR A 22 -14.72 8.33 6.54
C THR A 22 -13.74 9.48 6.30
N LEU A 23 -14.20 10.62 5.78
CA LEU A 23 -13.36 11.82 5.56
C LEU A 23 -12.54 12.23 6.79
N THR A 24 -13.14 12.16 7.99
CA THR A 24 -12.44 12.46 9.25
C THR A 24 -11.24 11.54 9.50
N LYS A 25 -11.41 10.24 9.24
CA LYS A 25 -10.32 9.25 9.38
C LYS A 25 -9.24 9.48 8.33
N VAL A 26 -9.64 9.69 7.06
CA VAL A 26 -8.70 9.97 5.97
C VAL A 26 -7.84 11.18 6.31
N LYS A 27 -8.46 12.29 6.75
CA LYS A 27 -7.74 13.49 7.18
C LYS A 27 -6.80 13.21 8.36
N HIS A 28 -7.30 12.56 9.41
CA HIS A 28 -6.52 12.23 10.61
C HIS A 28 -5.30 11.37 10.30
N TYR A 29 -5.45 10.32 9.49
CA TYR A 29 -4.33 9.45 9.13
C TYR A 29 -3.37 10.13 8.13
N SER A 30 -3.88 10.95 7.22
CA SER A 30 -3.06 11.77 6.32
C SER A 30 -2.17 12.75 7.10
N GLU A 31 -2.71 13.44 8.11
CA GLU A 31 -1.95 14.34 8.99
C GLU A 31 -0.88 13.60 9.81
N LYS A 32 -1.05 12.29 10.03
CA LYS A 32 -0.05 11.42 10.66
C LYS A 32 1.00 10.86 9.69
N GLY A 33 0.95 11.25 8.42
CA GLY A 33 1.89 10.81 7.39
C GLY A 33 1.63 9.39 6.87
N VAL A 34 0.42 8.85 7.05
CA VAL A 34 0.02 7.59 6.40
C VAL A 34 -0.03 7.80 4.89
N LEU A 35 0.60 6.88 4.15
CA LEU A 35 0.77 6.97 2.69
C LEU A 35 -0.27 6.18 1.91
N SER A 36 -0.81 5.10 2.49
CA SER A 36 -1.77 4.22 1.84
C SER A 36 -2.79 3.66 2.83
N VAL A 37 -3.92 3.23 2.29
CA VAL A 37 -4.94 2.43 2.97
C VAL A 37 -5.03 1.08 2.27
N GLU A 38 -5.16 0.01 3.06
CA GLU A 38 -5.21 -1.38 2.60
C GLU A 38 -5.94 -2.23 3.66
N MET A 39 -5.97 -3.57 3.54
CA MET A 39 -6.83 -4.42 4.38
C MET A 39 -6.12 -5.61 5.05
N GLU A 40 -4.81 -5.79 4.88
CA GLU A 40 -4.12 -7.03 5.24
C GLU A 40 -2.89 -6.86 6.15
N SER A 41 -2.14 -5.76 6.01
CA SER A 41 -0.76 -5.65 6.51
C SER A 41 -0.64 -5.70 8.02
N SER A 42 -1.60 -5.13 8.78
CA SER A 42 -1.60 -5.23 10.24
C SER A 42 -1.71 -6.68 10.73
N ALA A 43 -2.45 -7.53 10.02
CA ALA A 43 -2.56 -8.95 10.35
C ALA A 43 -1.26 -9.69 10.03
N LEU A 44 -0.66 -9.42 8.86
CA LEU A 44 0.63 -10.01 8.46
C LEU A 44 1.76 -9.66 9.43
N PHE A 45 1.87 -8.38 9.82
CA PHE A 45 2.88 -7.97 10.79
C PHE A 45 2.59 -8.48 12.21
N SER A 46 1.32 -8.62 12.60
CA SER A 46 0.99 -9.25 13.89
C SER A 46 1.38 -10.73 13.91
N PHE A 47 1.15 -11.44 12.80
CA PHE A 47 1.54 -12.83 12.63
C PHE A 47 3.07 -13.00 12.71
N SER A 48 3.84 -12.20 11.98
CA SER A 48 5.31 -12.28 12.00
C SER A 48 5.91 -11.92 13.36
N ARG A 49 5.26 -11.03 14.12
CA ARG A 49 5.66 -10.74 15.50
C ARG A 49 5.40 -11.91 16.45
N PHE A 50 4.39 -12.73 16.18
CA PHE A 50 4.08 -13.91 16.97
C PHE A 50 5.00 -15.09 16.62
N TYR A 51 5.29 -15.31 15.34
CA TYR A 51 6.16 -16.39 14.86
C TYR A 51 7.58 -15.88 14.58
N LYS A 52 8.52 -16.19 15.48
CA LYS A 52 9.88 -15.62 15.52
C LYS A 52 10.75 -15.84 14.27
N ASP A 53 10.42 -16.81 13.43
CA ASP A 53 11.21 -17.19 12.26
C ASP A 53 10.57 -16.73 10.94
N VAL A 54 9.67 -15.74 10.99
CA VAL A 54 8.98 -15.21 9.81
C VAL A 54 9.36 -13.74 9.61
N GLU A 55 10.16 -13.47 8.59
CA GLU A 55 10.38 -12.11 8.11
C GLU A 55 9.21 -11.68 7.21
N THR A 56 8.78 -10.43 7.29
CA THR A 56 7.63 -9.94 6.52
C THR A 56 7.87 -8.52 6.05
N ILE A 57 7.58 -8.30 4.76
CA ILE A 57 7.56 -7.01 4.11
C ILE A 57 6.28 -6.90 3.28
N CYS A 58 5.65 -5.74 3.27
CA CYS A 58 4.50 -5.46 2.43
C CYS A 58 4.87 -4.39 1.40
N PHE A 59 4.59 -4.65 0.13
CA PHE A 59 4.68 -3.66 -0.93
C PHE A 59 3.27 -3.31 -1.41
N PHE A 60 3.01 -2.03 -1.60
CA PHE A 60 1.74 -1.53 -2.09
C PHE A 60 1.94 -0.81 -3.43
N ILE A 61 1.16 -1.19 -4.43
CA ILE A 61 1.02 -0.43 -5.67
C ILE A 61 -0.27 0.36 -5.52
N ILE A 62 -0.18 1.69 -5.64
CA ILE A 62 -1.36 2.55 -5.55
C ILE A 62 -2.19 2.37 -6.83
N SER A 63 -3.30 1.65 -6.69
CA SER A 63 -4.26 1.39 -7.77
C SER A 63 -5.27 2.50 -7.98
N ASP A 64 -5.53 3.26 -6.93
CA ASP A 64 -6.56 4.28 -6.91
C ASP A 64 -6.23 5.35 -5.87
N VAL A 65 -6.77 6.54 -6.09
CA VAL A 65 -6.60 7.68 -5.20
C VAL A 65 -7.97 8.25 -4.87
N PHE A 66 -8.23 8.40 -3.59
CA PHE A 66 -9.37 9.15 -3.08
C PHE A 66 -8.92 10.56 -2.70
N GLN A 67 -9.40 11.57 -3.41
CA GLN A 67 -9.05 12.97 -3.20
C GLN A 67 -10.30 13.85 -3.18
N GLY A 68 -10.55 14.51 -2.05
CA GLY A 68 -11.79 15.26 -1.84
C GLY A 68 -12.99 14.33 -1.90
N ASP A 69 -13.89 14.57 -2.85
CA ASP A 69 -15.08 13.75 -3.11
C ASP A 69 -14.93 12.87 -4.37
N SER A 70 -13.72 12.79 -4.93
CA SER A 70 -13.44 12.07 -6.18
C SER A 70 -12.61 10.82 -5.94
N TRP A 71 -13.06 9.72 -6.52
CA TRP A 71 -12.33 8.47 -6.58
C TRP A 71 -11.76 8.26 -7.99
N MET A 72 -10.44 8.11 -8.07
CA MET A 72 -9.71 7.94 -9.34
C MET A 72 -9.05 6.56 -9.35
N GLY A 73 -9.69 5.59 -10.02
CA GLY A 73 -9.14 4.25 -10.20
C GLY A 73 -8.27 4.11 -11.46
N ASP A 74 -7.17 3.37 -11.34
CA ASP A 74 -6.22 3.07 -12.42
C ASP A 74 -5.85 1.57 -12.49
N PHE A 75 -6.72 0.69 -11.97
CA PHE A 75 -6.47 -0.75 -11.78
C PHE A 75 -5.99 -1.52 -13.02
N SER A 76 -6.39 -1.10 -14.22
CA SER A 76 -6.11 -1.81 -15.47
C SER A 76 -4.98 -1.20 -16.30
N SER A 77 -4.35 -0.13 -15.81
CA SER A 77 -3.34 0.60 -16.59
C SER A 77 -2.06 -0.21 -16.75
N SER A 78 -1.34 0.08 -17.84
CA SER A 78 0.00 -0.46 -18.05
C SER A 78 0.95 -0.09 -16.90
N LYS A 79 0.73 1.06 -16.23
CA LYS A 79 1.56 1.49 -15.09
C LYS A 79 1.47 0.54 -13.91
N ILE A 80 0.29 0.03 -13.58
CA ILE A 80 0.11 -0.96 -12.51
C ILE A 80 0.84 -2.25 -12.87
N LYS A 81 0.70 -2.72 -14.13
CA LYS A 81 1.39 -3.92 -14.63
C LYS A 81 2.91 -3.77 -14.58
N ASP A 82 3.44 -2.64 -15.01
CA ASP A 82 4.88 -2.34 -14.99
C ASP A 82 5.40 -2.26 -13.55
N SER A 83 4.59 -1.73 -12.62
CA SER A 83 4.94 -1.65 -11.20
C SER A 83 5.09 -3.04 -10.57
N TRP A 84 4.20 -3.98 -10.90
CA TRP A 84 4.30 -5.38 -10.47
C TRP A 84 5.61 -6.02 -10.93
N GLN A 85 5.93 -5.92 -12.22
CA GLN A 85 7.18 -6.49 -12.77
C GLN A 85 8.41 -5.92 -12.06
N LYS A 86 8.38 -4.62 -11.73
CA LYS A 86 9.47 -3.97 -11.02
C LYS A 86 9.59 -4.46 -9.57
N ILE A 87 8.49 -4.58 -8.82
CA ILE A 87 8.53 -5.12 -7.45
C ILE A 87 9.12 -6.53 -7.46
N PHE A 88 8.67 -7.41 -8.37
CA PHE A 88 9.24 -8.76 -8.48
C PHE A 88 10.75 -8.75 -8.79
N SER A 89 11.24 -7.79 -9.58
CA SER A 89 12.69 -7.66 -9.83
C SER A 89 13.50 -7.15 -8.64
N LEU A 90 12.84 -6.58 -7.62
CA LEU A 90 13.50 -6.05 -6.41
C LEU A 90 13.56 -7.07 -5.28
N ILE A 91 12.73 -8.12 -5.34
CA ILE A 91 12.64 -9.14 -4.30
C ILE A 91 13.35 -10.41 -4.81
N ASP A 92 14.54 -10.67 -4.28
CA ASP A 92 15.16 -11.99 -4.39
C ASP A 92 14.54 -12.91 -3.34
N ILE A 93 13.43 -13.56 -3.69
CA ILE A 93 12.87 -14.65 -2.88
C ILE A 93 13.74 -15.88 -3.14
N LYS A 94 14.49 -16.33 -2.13
CA LYS A 94 15.21 -17.61 -2.17
C LYS A 94 14.25 -18.80 -2.07
#